data_AF-A0A9P9BSA3-F1
#
_entry.id   AF-A0A9P9BSA3-F1
#
_cell.length_a   1.000
_cell.length_b   1.000
_cell.length_c   1.000
_cell.angle_alpha   90.00
_cell.angle_beta   90.00
_cell.angle_gamma   90.00
#
_symmetry.space_group_name_H-M   'P 1'
#
loop_
_entity.id
_entity.type
_entity.pdbx_description
1 polymer ?
#
loop_
_entity_poly.entity_id
_entity_poly.type
_entity_poly.pdbx_seq_one_letter_code
_entity_poly.pdbx_strand_id
1 'polypeptide(L)'
;MEGYRKDEVHQHFAAYRADGQENDDDDDPTSTESAHQHLLGYLVWSGYNEYMPHPRVVSLQRLMVRSVLQLAQKWPDQKLLSCVMLFRHAGASFCQESLACAASGENGAEVLKQLKAIDPDVDIAKLGAYAVAIAARHNNREAVDWLLEQGVSLSTPIRKRHHLQDYTILYAALGPIEFAFEDRLRTGPAPIEMLQLLVDRGARLRYIPGEAHHFNFLHRFIERHVDDRESHKKVLQALQQWCDIADLHHPTAGILLEACAKSCNWITLTWLLDRLRDRKVSLDDGSAVLARAVWSHAPDDIIQRLLDAGACVDAAGDDGATAVMQACSWANLALLKQLVGLGADLHARDRERSTALHYACGAYTRTSHEAALQAELVQYLLHQGVDYREYDKMGETALDIVASNGNVELAILLLDDGADPNGLLPGIGYCSALDRAAGQGSLDMVKLLLNVGAVSAEQERSAFDGAIRWALRGQHHEIVSLIQQHAGLREMDNFEPWRRSSGEKDWTEIVTYKQRRKQVEQAYRHRTGLA
;
A
#
# COMPACT_ATOMS: atom_id res chain seq x y z
N MET A 1 -42.64 -30.39 15.60
CA MET A 1 -43.98 -29.76 15.67
C MET A 1 -45.00 -30.66 16.36
N GLU A 2 -45.05 -31.98 16.16
CA GLU A 2 -46.08 -32.82 16.80
C GLU A 2 -45.81 -33.24 18.26
N GLY A 3 -44.60 -33.02 18.78
CA GLY A 3 -44.24 -33.38 20.16
C GLY A 3 -44.10 -32.22 21.16
N TYR A 4 -44.05 -30.97 20.68
CA TYR A 4 -44.00 -29.81 21.58
C TYR A 4 -45.43 -29.32 21.76
N ARG A 5 -46.05 -29.66 22.89
CA ARG A 5 -47.39 -29.12 23.17
C ARG A 5 -47.27 -27.61 23.31
N LYS A 6 -48.20 -26.88 22.73
CA LYS A 6 -48.34 -25.41 22.83
C LYS A 6 -48.21 -24.95 24.30
N ASP A 7 -48.70 -25.78 25.22
CA ASP A 7 -48.69 -25.55 26.66
C ASP A 7 -47.30 -25.74 27.30
N GLU A 8 -46.42 -26.59 26.75
CA GLU A 8 -45.05 -26.81 27.24
C GLU A 8 -44.13 -25.63 26.87
N VAL A 9 -44.33 -25.07 25.67
CA VAL A 9 -43.65 -23.84 25.24
C VAL A 9 -44.10 -22.66 26.11
N HIS A 10 -45.40 -22.57 26.42
CA HIS A 10 -45.95 -21.56 27.33
C HIS A 10 -45.54 -21.75 28.80
N GLN A 11 -45.43 -22.99 29.28
CA GLN A 11 -44.95 -23.30 30.64
C GLN A 11 -43.46 -23.01 30.79
N HIS A 12 -42.64 -23.30 29.78
CA HIS A 12 -41.25 -22.84 29.77
C HIS A 12 -41.14 -21.32 29.71
N PHE A 13 -42.02 -20.63 28.98
CA PHE A 13 -42.13 -19.17 28.98
C PHE A 13 -42.56 -18.59 30.36
N ALA A 14 -43.46 -19.28 31.07
CA ALA A 14 -43.99 -18.84 32.36
C ALA A 14 -43.01 -19.12 33.52
N ALA A 15 -42.31 -20.26 33.50
CA ALA A 15 -41.24 -20.57 34.44
C ALA A 15 -40.06 -19.60 34.29
N TYR A 16 -39.72 -19.20 33.06
CA TYR A 16 -38.67 -18.23 32.78
C TYR A 16 -39.03 -16.79 33.22
N ARG A 17 -40.31 -16.41 33.10
CA ARG A 17 -40.83 -15.11 33.58
C ARG A 17 -40.90 -15.05 35.12
N ALA A 18 -40.95 -16.19 35.80
CA ALA A 18 -40.97 -16.27 37.26
C ALA A 18 -39.56 -16.17 37.89
N ASP A 19 -38.53 -16.64 37.20
CA ASP A 19 -37.12 -16.51 37.65
C ASP A 19 -36.52 -15.12 37.38
N GLY A 20 -37.12 -14.32 36.49
CA GLY A 20 -36.63 -13.00 36.07
C GLY A 20 -37.26 -11.79 36.77
N GLN A 21 -37.90 -11.95 37.94
CA GLN A 21 -38.51 -10.84 38.69
C GLN A 21 -37.66 -10.27 39.83
N GLU A 22 -36.35 -10.46 39.80
CA GLU A 22 -35.43 -9.68 40.63
C GLU A 22 -34.29 -9.12 39.76
N ASN A 23 -34.28 -7.79 39.62
CA ASN A 23 -33.31 -6.90 38.94
C ASN A 23 -33.72 -6.43 37.52
N ASP A 24 -34.85 -5.72 37.46
CA ASP A 24 -35.06 -4.65 36.47
C ASP A 24 -34.19 -3.45 36.88
N ASP A 25 -33.00 -3.31 36.30
CA ASP A 25 -32.25 -2.05 36.13
C ASP A 25 -30.95 -2.38 35.38
N ASP A 26 -31.02 -2.59 34.06
CA ASP A 26 -29.96 -2.28 33.10
C ASP A 26 -30.41 -2.68 31.67
N ASP A 27 -30.86 -1.69 30.89
CA ASP A 27 -31.03 -1.77 29.44
C ASP A 27 -29.65 -1.88 28.78
N ASP A 28 -29.01 -3.05 28.86
CA ASP A 28 -27.84 -3.39 28.06
C ASP A 28 -28.23 -4.44 26.99
N PRO A 29 -28.25 -4.09 25.67
CA PRO A 29 -28.56 -5.04 24.59
C PRO A 29 -27.51 -6.15 24.41
N THR A 30 -26.56 -6.30 25.35
CA THR A 30 -25.51 -7.31 25.34
C THR A 30 -25.85 -8.57 26.14
N SER A 31 -26.96 -8.61 26.90
CA SER A 31 -27.35 -9.81 27.64
C SER A 31 -27.88 -10.91 26.70
N THR A 32 -27.35 -12.12 26.89
CA THR A 32 -27.67 -13.33 26.12
C THR A 32 -29.16 -13.69 26.11
N GLU A 33 -29.95 -13.16 27.04
CA GLU A 33 -31.37 -13.48 27.23
C GLU A 33 -32.30 -12.69 26.30
N SER A 34 -32.00 -11.42 26.04
CA SER A 34 -32.76 -10.56 25.13
C SER A 34 -32.74 -11.08 23.69
N ALA A 35 -31.58 -11.59 23.23
CA ALA A 35 -31.42 -12.12 21.88
C ALA A 35 -32.19 -13.44 21.67
N HIS A 36 -32.21 -14.33 22.66
CA HIS A 36 -32.98 -15.58 22.63
C HIS A 36 -34.49 -15.30 22.60
N GLN A 37 -34.97 -14.33 23.40
CA GLN A 37 -36.38 -13.94 23.43
C GLN A 37 -36.85 -13.34 22.09
N HIS A 38 -36.03 -12.50 21.45
CA HIS A 38 -36.35 -11.96 20.12
C HIS A 38 -36.34 -13.04 19.03
N LEU A 39 -35.37 -13.97 19.03
CA LEU A 39 -35.30 -15.06 18.05
C LEU A 39 -36.48 -16.03 18.18
N LEU A 40 -36.89 -16.36 19.41
CA LEU A 40 -38.04 -17.22 19.69
C LEU A 40 -39.38 -16.53 19.35
N GLY A 41 -39.52 -15.24 19.64
CA GLY A 41 -40.71 -14.46 19.24
C GLY A 41 -40.91 -14.40 17.73
N TYR A 42 -39.81 -14.31 16.96
CA TYR A 42 -39.87 -14.33 15.50
C TYR A 42 -40.01 -15.72 14.89
N LEU A 43 -39.49 -16.78 15.53
CA LEU A 43 -39.74 -18.18 15.17
C LEU A 43 -41.24 -18.48 15.17
N VAL A 44 -41.94 -18.03 16.22
CA VAL A 44 -43.40 -18.12 16.32
C VAL A 44 -44.07 -17.35 15.18
N TRP A 45 -43.60 -16.14 14.85
CA TRP A 45 -44.17 -15.35 13.74
C TRP A 45 -43.94 -15.99 12.35
N SER A 46 -42.78 -16.61 12.12
CA SER A 46 -42.44 -17.27 10.85
C SER A 46 -43.19 -18.59 10.64
N GLY A 47 -43.44 -19.35 11.70
CA GLY A 47 -44.26 -20.57 11.66
C GLY A 47 -45.73 -20.30 11.34
N TYR A 48 -46.22 -19.06 11.48
CA TYR A 48 -47.58 -18.68 11.09
C TYR A 48 -47.75 -18.42 9.58
N ASN A 49 -46.65 -18.24 8.82
CA ASN A 49 -46.70 -17.83 7.41
C ASN A 49 -46.12 -18.91 6.47
N GLU A 50 -46.58 -20.15 6.62
CA GLU A 50 -46.17 -21.33 5.83
C GLU A 50 -46.38 -21.21 4.29
N TYR A 51 -46.97 -20.13 3.77
CA TYR A 51 -47.52 -20.07 2.40
C TYR A 51 -47.02 -18.94 1.47
N MET A 52 -45.90 -18.26 1.75
CA MET A 52 -45.36 -17.26 0.79
C MET A 52 -43.89 -17.49 0.41
N PRO A 53 -43.59 -17.97 -0.83
CA PRO A 53 -42.24 -18.04 -1.36
C PRO A 53 -41.81 -16.64 -1.85
N HIS A 54 -41.59 -15.71 -0.92
CA HIS A 54 -41.08 -14.37 -1.23
C HIS A 54 -39.55 -14.35 -1.02
N PRO A 55 -38.74 -13.80 -1.93
CA PRO A 55 -37.27 -13.77 -1.82
C PRO A 55 -36.75 -13.20 -0.49
N ARG A 56 -37.50 -12.25 0.10
CA ARG A 56 -37.21 -11.66 1.42
C ARG A 56 -37.31 -12.67 2.57
N VAL A 57 -38.23 -13.63 2.50
CA VAL A 57 -38.42 -14.67 3.54
C VAL A 57 -37.25 -15.66 3.53
N VAL A 58 -36.78 -16.07 2.35
CA VAL A 58 -35.60 -16.94 2.21
C VAL A 58 -34.33 -16.26 2.73
N SER A 59 -34.17 -14.95 2.46
CA SER A 59 -33.05 -14.17 3.01
C SER A 59 -33.10 -14.05 4.54
N LEU A 60 -34.29 -13.84 5.11
CA LEU A 60 -34.50 -13.77 6.57
C LEU A 60 -34.25 -15.12 7.26
N GLN A 61 -34.76 -16.22 6.71
CA GLN A 61 -34.52 -17.57 7.23
C GLN A 61 -33.02 -17.91 7.28
N ARG A 62 -32.25 -17.51 6.26
CA ARG A 62 -30.79 -17.70 6.23
C ARG A 62 -30.07 -16.86 7.28
N LEU A 63 -30.52 -15.63 7.52
CA LEU A 63 -30.00 -14.77 8.60
C LEU A 63 -30.26 -15.38 9.98
N MET A 64 -31.45 -15.95 10.19
CA MET A 64 -31.79 -16.59 11.47
C MET A 64 -30.93 -17.83 11.74
N VAL A 65 -30.77 -18.71 10.74
CA VAL A 65 -29.86 -19.86 10.84
C VAL A 65 -28.44 -19.40 11.17
N ARG A 66 -27.98 -18.31 10.55
CA ARG A 66 -26.67 -17.72 10.83
C ARG A 66 -26.54 -17.23 12.26
N SER A 67 -27.51 -16.50 12.78
CA SER A 67 -27.49 -15.99 14.16
C SER A 67 -27.45 -17.12 15.19
N VAL A 68 -28.22 -18.19 14.97
CA VAL A 68 -28.18 -19.38 15.84
C VAL A 68 -26.79 -20.04 15.80
N LEU A 69 -26.20 -20.21 14.61
CA LEU A 69 -24.86 -20.81 14.50
C LEU A 69 -23.78 -19.93 15.13
N GLN A 70 -23.89 -18.60 15.06
CA GLN A 70 -22.97 -17.69 15.77
C GLN A 70 -23.10 -17.79 17.29
N LEU A 71 -24.33 -17.92 17.81
CA LEU A 71 -24.55 -18.17 19.23
C LEU A 71 -24.01 -19.55 19.65
N ALA A 72 -24.15 -20.56 18.78
CA ALA A 72 -23.64 -21.91 19.02
C ALA A 72 -22.10 -21.97 19.12
N GLN A 73 -21.38 -21.01 18.51
CA GLN A 73 -19.93 -20.92 18.69
C GLN A 73 -19.53 -20.50 20.11
N LYS A 74 -20.31 -19.62 20.73
CA LYS A 74 -20.10 -19.20 22.13
C LYS A 74 -20.60 -20.27 23.10
N TRP A 75 -21.69 -20.93 22.75
CA TRP A 75 -22.40 -21.89 23.59
C TRP A 75 -22.78 -23.11 22.76
N PRO A 76 -21.92 -24.15 22.66
CA PRO A 76 -22.19 -25.35 21.87
C PRO A 76 -23.20 -26.26 22.57
N ASP A 77 -24.41 -25.74 22.78
CA ASP A 77 -25.55 -26.46 23.34
C ASP A 77 -26.36 -27.11 22.20
N GLN A 78 -26.56 -28.42 22.33
CA GLN A 78 -27.35 -29.23 21.41
C GLN A 78 -28.79 -28.70 21.28
N LYS A 79 -29.36 -28.09 22.33
CA LYS A 79 -30.71 -27.49 22.29
C LYS A 79 -30.76 -26.27 21.40
N LEU A 80 -29.73 -25.42 21.44
CA LEU A 80 -29.62 -24.24 20.59
C LEU A 80 -29.46 -24.64 19.12
N LEU A 81 -28.64 -25.66 18.85
CA LEU A 81 -28.47 -26.22 17.51
C LEU A 81 -29.74 -26.93 17.00
N SER A 82 -30.57 -27.49 17.88
CA SER A 82 -31.86 -28.08 17.50
C SER A 82 -32.85 -27.04 16.94
N CYS A 83 -32.70 -25.76 17.31
CA CYS A 83 -33.48 -24.67 16.69
C CYS A 83 -33.20 -24.53 15.18
N VAL A 84 -32.04 -24.99 14.70
CA VAL A 84 -31.73 -24.99 13.27
C VAL A 84 -32.67 -25.93 12.49
N MET A 85 -33.14 -27.03 13.09
CA MET A 85 -34.11 -27.94 12.47
C MET A 85 -35.48 -27.30 12.30
N LEU A 86 -35.88 -26.40 13.20
CA LEU A 86 -37.13 -25.65 13.05
C LEU A 86 -37.10 -24.79 11.79
N PHE A 87 -35.97 -24.14 11.51
CA PHE A 87 -35.78 -23.36 10.29
C PHE A 87 -35.74 -24.25 9.04
N ARG A 88 -35.11 -25.43 9.11
CA ARG A 88 -35.08 -26.37 7.99
C ARG A 88 -36.48 -26.91 7.65
N HIS A 89 -37.29 -27.24 8.65
CA HIS A 89 -38.70 -27.62 8.45
C HIS A 89 -39.55 -26.46 7.89
N ALA A 90 -39.20 -25.21 8.21
CA ALA A 90 -39.82 -24.02 7.63
C ALA A 90 -39.32 -23.68 6.20
N GLY A 91 -38.52 -24.56 5.58
CA GLY A 91 -38.03 -24.40 4.21
C GLY A 91 -36.70 -23.67 4.06
N ALA A 92 -35.95 -23.42 5.15
CA ALA A 92 -34.64 -22.80 5.06
C ALA A 92 -33.63 -23.75 4.39
N SER A 93 -33.08 -23.33 3.26
CA SER A 93 -32.01 -24.06 2.56
C SER A 93 -30.66 -23.84 3.25
N PHE A 94 -29.95 -24.90 3.64
CA PHE A 94 -28.53 -24.78 3.99
C PHE A 94 -27.71 -24.34 2.78
N CYS A 95 -26.83 -23.39 3.02
CA CYS A 95 -25.93 -22.85 2.02
C CYS A 95 -24.49 -22.93 2.52
N GLN A 96 -23.52 -22.77 1.62
CA GLN A 96 -22.09 -22.73 1.95
C GLN A 96 -21.79 -21.72 3.08
N GLU A 97 -22.55 -20.62 3.17
CA GLU A 97 -22.38 -19.60 4.20
C GLU A 97 -22.83 -20.08 5.59
N SER A 98 -23.85 -20.94 5.66
CA SER A 98 -24.32 -21.54 6.91
C SER A 98 -23.25 -22.47 7.49
N LEU A 99 -22.68 -23.36 6.66
CA LEU A 99 -21.60 -24.25 7.09
C LEU A 99 -20.32 -23.48 7.45
N ALA A 100 -20.02 -22.41 6.73
CA ALA A 100 -18.90 -21.53 7.06
C ALA A 100 -19.06 -20.86 8.43
N CYS A 101 -20.28 -20.46 8.80
CA CYS A 101 -20.55 -19.95 10.16
C CYS A 101 -20.43 -21.04 11.22
N ALA A 102 -20.87 -22.27 10.92
CA ALA A 102 -20.68 -23.43 11.81
C ALA A 102 -19.20 -23.80 11.99
N ALA A 103 -18.37 -23.58 10.99
CA ALA A 103 -16.93 -23.83 11.03
C ALA A 103 -16.09 -22.68 11.62
N SER A 104 -16.71 -21.51 11.83
CA SER A 104 -16.02 -20.34 12.41
C SER A 104 -15.80 -20.52 13.91
N GLY A 105 -14.79 -19.88 14.49
CA GLY A 105 -14.54 -19.91 15.94
C GLY A 105 -13.76 -21.13 16.45
N GLU A 106 -13.49 -21.13 17.77
CA GLU A 106 -12.71 -22.17 18.45
C GLU A 106 -13.48 -23.50 18.52
N ASN A 107 -14.80 -23.45 18.71
CA ASN A 107 -15.68 -24.62 18.82
C ASN A 107 -16.21 -25.13 17.47
N GLY A 108 -15.70 -24.63 16.34
CA GLY A 108 -16.24 -24.93 15.02
C GLY A 108 -16.34 -26.42 14.70
N ALA A 109 -15.38 -27.23 15.14
CA ALA A 109 -15.40 -28.69 14.94
C ALA A 109 -16.59 -29.36 15.66
N GLU A 110 -16.87 -28.95 16.90
CA GLU A 110 -17.95 -29.51 17.71
C GLU A 110 -19.32 -29.10 17.16
N VAL A 111 -19.47 -27.81 16.81
CA VAL A 111 -20.71 -27.29 16.20
C VAL A 111 -21.01 -28.00 14.89
N LEU A 112 -20.01 -28.27 14.05
CA LEU A 112 -20.17 -29.01 12.79
C LEU A 112 -20.58 -30.47 13.02
N LYS A 113 -19.97 -31.17 13.99
CA LYS A 113 -20.32 -32.54 14.36
C LYS A 113 -21.77 -32.63 14.84
N GLN A 114 -22.17 -31.73 15.74
CA GLN A 114 -23.53 -31.67 16.26
C GLN A 114 -24.54 -31.32 15.16
N LEU A 115 -24.20 -30.40 14.26
CA LEU A 115 -25.04 -30.04 13.12
C LEU A 115 -25.31 -31.25 12.22
N LYS A 116 -24.28 -32.06 11.93
CA LYS A 116 -24.42 -33.28 11.11
C LYS A 116 -25.20 -34.39 11.83
N ALA A 117 -25.09 -34.49 13.16
CA ALA A 117 -25.87 -35.42 13.95
C ALA A 117 -27.36 -35.06 13.95
N ILE A 118 -27.67 -33.76 13.99
CA ILE A 118 -29.02 -33.23 13.98
C ILE A 118 -29.64 -33.30 12.56
N ASP A 119 -28.82 -33.06 11.53
CA ASP A 119 -29.25 -33.01 10.14
C ASP A 119 -28.35 -33.88 9.24
N PRO A 120 -28.66 -35.19 9.15
CA PRO A 120 -27.88 -36.14 8.37
C PRO A 120 -27.86 -35.83 6.87
N ASP A 121 -28.87 -35.11 6.37
CA ASP A 121 -29.09 -34.82 4.96
C ASP A 121 -28.30 -33.59 4.47
N VAL A 122 -27.52 -32.91 5.34
CA VAL A 122 -26.63 -31.84 4.89
C VAL A 122 -25.52 -32.43 4.02
N ASP A 123 -25.47 -32.00 2.77
CA ASP A 123 -24.41 -32.33 1.80
C ASP A 123 -23.15 -31.50 2.09
N ILE A 124 -22.38 -31.97 3.07
CA ILE A 124 -21.12 -31.34 3.49
C ILE A 124 -20.10 -31.41 2.35
N ALA A 125 -20.04 -32.52 1.61
CA ALA A 125 -19.05 -32.70 0.53
C ALA A 125 -19.17 -31.60 -0.54
N LYS A 126 -20.39 -31.20 -0.89
CA LYS A 126 -20.65 -30.16 -1.90
C LYS A 126 -20.54 -28.73 -1.36
N LEU A 127 -20.96 -28.49 -0.11
CA LEU A 127 -21.07 -27.13 0.45
C LEU A 127 -19.92 -26.74 1.39
N GLY A 128 -19.07 -27.71 1.77
CA GLY A 128 -18.05 -27.56 2.81
C GLY A 128 -16.77 -26.85 2.38
N ALA A 129 -16.55 -26.60 1.09
CA ALA A 129 -15.33 -25.95 0.58
C ALA A 129 -15.09 -24.58 1.22
N TYR A 130 -16.16 -23.78 1.37
CA TYR A 130 -16.07 -22.48 2.03
C TYR A 130 -15.86 -22.60 3.55
N ALA A 131 -16.43 -23.65 4.16
CA ALA A 131 -16.24 -23.94 5.58
C ALA A 131 -14.78 -24.32 5.90
N VAL A 132 -14.11 -25.06 5.03
CA VAL A 132 -12.67 -25.38 5.17
C VAL A 132 -11.84 -24.10 5.19
N ALA A 133 -12.11 -23.15 4.27
CA ALA A 133 -11.38 -21.89 4.21
C ALA A 133 -11.56 -21.04 5.48
N ILE A 134 -12.76 -21.00 6.05
CA ILE A 134 -13.04 -20.26 7.29
C ILE A 134 -12.41 -20.96 8.51
N ALA A 135 -12.52 -22.29 8.61
CA ALA A 135 -11.86 -23.05 9.67
C ALA A 135 -10.33 -22.82 9.67
N ALA A 136 -9.72 -22.78 8.48
CA ALA A 136 -8.30 -22.48 8.32
C ALA A 136 -7.93 -21.07 8.83
N ARG A 137 -8.78 -20.05 8.60
CA ARG A 137 -8.57 -18.68 9.12
C ARG A 137 -8.63 -18.58 10.63
N HIS A 138 -9.47 -19.40 11.26
CA HIS A 138 -9.53 -19.53 12.71
C HIS A 138 -8.43 -20.43 13.28
N ASN A 139 -7.52 -20.92 12.45
CA ASN A 139 -6.48 -21.88 12.82
C ASN A 139 -7.05 -23.15 13.49
N ASN A 140 -8.28 -23.55 13.12
CA ASN A 140 -8.96 -24.70 13.70
C ASN A 140 -8.66 -25.97 12.91
N ARG A 141 -7.56 -26.63 13.28
CA ARG A 141 -7.09 -27.85 12.60
C ARG A 141 -8.09 -28.99 12.67
N GLU A 142 -8.76 -29.16 13.82
CA GLU A 142 -9.73 -30.24 14.01
C GLU A 142 -10.94 -30.08 13.08
N ALA A 143 -11.45 -28.85 12.93
CA ALA A 143 -12.55 -28.57 12.02
C ALA A 143 -12.15 -28.82 10.55
N VAL A 144 -10.92 -28.46 10.16
CA VAL A 144 -10.39 -28.74 8.81
C VAL A 144 -10.27 -30.25 8.58
N ASP A 145 -9.62 -30.97 9.50
CA ASP A 145 -9.45 -32.43 9.41
C ASP A 145 -10.81 -33.15 9.31
N TRP A 146 -11.77 -32.77 10.15
CA TRP A 146 -13.11 -33.34 10.12
C TRP A 146 -13.85 -33.07 8.80
N LEU A 147 -13.80 -31.84 8.29
CA LEU A 147 -14.44 -31.50 7.00
C LEU A 147 -13.83 -32.31 5.84
N LEU A 148 -12.53 -32.55 5.86
CA LEU A 148 -11.86 -33.40 4.87
C LEU A 148 -12.28 -34.87 4.99
N GLU A 149 -12.43 -35.40 6.21
CA GLU A 149 -12.95 -36.75 6.45
C GLU A 149 -14.39 -36.92 5.94
N GLN A 150 -15.20 -35.86 5.97
CA GLN A 150 -16.57 -35.87 5.40
C GLN A 150 -16.59 -35.84 3.85
N GLY A 151 -15.42 -35.87 3.19
CA GLY A 151 -15.31 -35.97 1.73
C GLY A 151 -15.34 -34.63 1.00
N VAL A 152 -15.07 -33.51 1.69
CA VAL A 152 -14.94 -32.20 1.04
C VAL A 152 -13.71 -32.22 0.13
N SER A 153 -13.94 -32.08 -1.19
CA SER A 153 -12.83 -31.95 -2.13
C SER A 153 -12.20 -30.58 -2.03
N LEU A 154 -10.87 -30.55 -1.82
CA LEU A 154 -10.07 -29.32 -1.80
C LEU A 154 -10.01 -28.59 -3.16
N SER A 155 -10.46 -29.26 -4.23
CA SER A 155 -10.53 -28.71 -5.58
C SER A 155 -11.86 -28.03 -5.90
N THR A 156 -12.84 -28.12 -5.00
CA THR A 156 -14.17 -27.53 -5.19
C THR A 156 -14.08 -26.00 -5.18
N PRO A 157 -14.53 -25.30 -6.24
CA PRO A 157 -14.52 -23.85 -6.26
C PRO A 157 -15.58 -23.26 -5.31
N ILE A 158 -15.21 -22.16 -4.65
CA ILE A 158 -16.10 -21.37 -3.80
C ILE A 158 -16.71 -20.25 -4.66
N ARG A 159 -18.05 -20.22 -4.77
CA ARG A 159 -18.79 -19.22 -5.57
C ARG A 159 -19.31 -18.09 -4.70
N LYS A 160 -19.08 -16.84 -5.07
CA LYS A 160 -19.69 -15.68 -4.36
C LYS A 160 -21.03 -15.31 -5.00
N ARG A 161 -22.06 -14.99 -4.19
CA ARG A 161 -23.43 -14.69 -4.69
C ARG A 161 -23.53 -13.51 -5.67
N HIS A 162 -22.60 -12.57 -5.61
CA HIS A 162 -22.61 -11.35 -6.42
C HIS A 162 -21.49 -11.27 -7.47
N HIS A 163 -20.57 -12.24 -7.47
CA HIS A 163 -19.48 -12.28 -8.44
C HIS A 163 -19.56 -13.59 -9.21
N LEU A 164 -19.47 -13.52 -10.54
CA LEU A 164 -19.46 -14.68 -11.44
C LEU A 164 -18.15 -15.51 -11.35
N GLN A 165 -17.44 -15.45 -10.21
CA GLN A 165 -16.07 -15.93 -10.07
C GLN A 165 -15.97 -17.11 -9.09
N ASP A 166 -15.17 -18.10 -9.47
CA ASP A 166 -14.91 -19.35 -8.76
C ASP A 166 -13.55 -19.23 -8.02
N TYR A 167 -13.55 -19.25 -6.69
CA TYR A 167 -12.32 -19.10 -5.89
C TYR A 167 -11.80 -20.44 -5.36
N THR A 168 -10.47 -20.59 -5.26
CA THR A 168 -9.85 -21.73 -4.56
C THR A 168 -9.95 -21.57 -3.05
N ILE A 169 -9.95 -22.70 -2.33
CA ILE A 169 -9.97 -22.72 -0.86
C ILE A 169 -8.76 -21.97 -0.29
N LEU A 170 -7.58 -22.13 -0.90
CA LEU A 170 -6.38 -21.39 -0.52
C LEU A 170 -6.61 -19.88 -0.62
N TYR A 171 -7.18 -19.40 -1.74
CA TYR A 171 -7.51 -17.98 -1.89
C TYR A 171 -8.46 -17.47 -0.80
N ALA A 172 -9.54 -18.20 -0.50
CA ALA A 172 -10.49 -17.80 0.53
C ALA A 172 -9.88 -17.78 1.95
N ALA A 173 -8.89 -18.64 2.23
CA ALA A 173 -8.17 -18.68 3.49
C ALA A 173 -7.23 -17.46 3.69
N LEU A 174 -6.75 -16.84 2.60
CA LEU A 174 -5.85 -15.67 2.61
C LEU A 174 -6.52 -14.34 2.23
N GLY A 175 -7.66 -14.39 1.56
CA GLY A 175 -8.33 -13.24 0.96
C GLY A 175 -8.89 -12.22 1.96
N PRO A 176 -9.20 -11.00 1.48
CA PRO A 176 -9.74 -9.92 2.32
C PRO A 176 -11.06 -10.32 2.97
N ILE A 177 -11.40 -9.64 4.06
CA ILE A 177 -12.59 -9.84 4.90
C ILE A 177 -13.90 -9.73 4.09
N GLU A 178 -13.87 -9.24 2.85
CA GLU A 178 -15.04 -9.22 1.94
C GLU A 178 -15.65 -10.60 1.62
N PHE A 179 -14.97 -11.71 1.95
CA PHE A 179 -15.58 -13.04 1.98
C PHE A 179 -16.53 -13.21 3.17
N ALA A 180 -16.17 -12.66 4.34
CA ALA A 180 -17.05 -12.59 5.49
C ALA A 180 -18.11 -11.52 5.21
N PHE A 181 -19.26 -11.94 4.66
CA PHE A 181 -20.48 -11.16 4.68
C PHE A 181 -20.67 -10.61 6.11
N GLU A 182 -20.58 -9.29 6.29
CA GLU A 182 -20.61 -8.56 7.58
C GLU A 182 -19.35 -8.71 8.45
N ASP A 183 -18.52 -7.65 8.43
CA ASP A 183 -17.77 -6.91 9.47
C ASP A 183 -17.51 -7.46 10.90
N ARG A 184 -18.00 -8.63 11.30
CA ARG A 184 -17.97 -9.10 12.70
C ARG A 184 -17.14 -10.36 12.94
N LEU A 185 -16.79 -11.14 11.91
CA LEU A 185 -15.77 -12.18 12.04
C LEU A 185 -14.39 -11.52 11.95
N ARG A 186 -13.90 -10.99 13.08
CA ARG A 186 -12.59 -10.35 13.24
C ARG A 186 -11.42 -11.34 13.05
N THR A 187 -11.45 -12.21 12.05
CA THR A 187 -10.34 -13.14 11.79
C THR A 187 -9.49 -12.67 10.64
N GLY A 188 -8.19 -12.53 10.95
CA GLY A 188 -7.16 -12.38 9.94
C GLY A 188 -7.10 -13.60 9.02
N PRO A 189 -6.26 -13.55 7.98
CA PRO A 189 -6.03 -14.69 7.11
C PRO A 189 -5.33 -15.84 7.86
N ALA A 190 -5.43 -17.05 7.31
CA ALA A 190 -4.86 -18.25 7.90
C ALA A 190 -3.33 -18.17 8.07
N PRO A 191 -2.76 -18.79 9.13
CA PRO A 191 -1.31 -18.85 9.33
C PRO A 191 -0.64 -19.75 8.27
N ILE A 192 0.66 -19.53 8.02
CA ILE A 192 1.44 -20.30 7.02
C ILE A 192 1.30 -21.80 7.28
N GLU A 193 1.40 -22.22 8.53
CA GLU A 193 1.38 -23.63 8.92
C GLU A 193 0.04 -24.31 8.55
N MET A 194 -1.07 -23.56 8.63
CA MET A 194 -2.39 -24.05 8.23
C MET A 194 -2.54 -24.10 6.70
N LEU A 195 -2.00 -23.11 5.99
CA LEU A 195 -1.98 -23.12 4.52
C LEU A 195 -1.13 -24.28 3.99
N GLN A 196 0.02 -24.53 4.64
CA GLN A 196 0.88 -25.65 4.33
C GLN A 196 0.17 -26.98 4.55
N LEU A 197 -0.56 -27.14 5.67
CA LEU A 197 -1.38 -28.31 5.93
C LEU A 197 -2.40 -28.55 4.79
N LEU A 198 -3.08 -27.50 4.32
CA LEU A 198 -4.03 -27.64 3.21
C LEU A 198 -3.33 -28.12 1.94
N VAL A 199 -2.14 -27.58 1.62
CA VAL A 199 -1.37 -28.00 0.43
C VAL A 199 -0.87 -29.44 0.57
N ASP A 200 -0.35 -29.83 1.74
CA ASP A 200 0.07 -31.20 2.05
C ASP A 200 -1.08 -32.21 1.88
N ARG A 201 -2.32 -31.76 2.13
CA ARG A 201 -3.55 -32.57 1.94
C ARG A 201 -4.09 -32.54 0.51
N GLY A 202 -3.36 -31.93 -0.42
CA GLY A 202 -3.69 -31.92 -1.84
C GLY A 202 -4.48 -30.70 -2.30
N ALA A 203 -4.59 -29.64 -1.50
CA ALA A 203 -5.04 -28.35 -2.02
C ALA A 203 -4.03 -27.86 -3.05
N ARG A 204 -4.52 -27.56 -4.26
CA ARG A 204 -3.70 -27.03 -5.34
C ARG A 204 -4.11 -25.60 -5.66
N LEU A 205 -3.14 -24.76 -5.98
CA LEU A 205 -3.40 -23.55 -6.74
C LEU A 205 -3.79 -23.99 -8.15
N ARG A 206 -5.05 -23.79 -8.52
CA ARG A 206 -5.54 -24.19 -9.84
C ARG A 206 -5.50 -22.99 -10.77
N TYR A 207 -4.61 -22.98 -11.76
CA TYR A 207 -4.64 -21.94 -12.77
C TYR A 207 -5.98 -21.96 -13.51
N ILE A 208 -6.71 -20.84 -13.46
CA ILE A 208 -7.88 -20.59 -14.30
C ILE A 208 -7.43 -19.55 -15.34
N PRO A 209 -7.28 -19.94 -16.62
CA PRO A 209 -6.86 -19.04 -17.68
C PRO A 209 -7.76 -17.80 -17.75
N GLY A 210 -7.17 -16.61 -17.72
CA GLY A 210 -7.88 -15.32 -17.76
C GLY A 210 -8.22 -14.72 -16.39
N GLU A 211 -7.89 -15.38 -15.28
CA GLU A 211 -8.19 -14.88 -13.94
C GLU A 211 -6.92 -14.53 -13.13
N ALA A 212 -6.69 -13.23 -12.91
CA ALA A 212 -5.56 -12.68 -12.14
C ALA A 212 -5.56 -13.04 -10.64
N HIS A 213 -6.61 -13.70 -10.14
CA HIS A 213 -6.85 -13.90 -8.70
C HIS A 213 -5.88 -14.88 -8.02
N HIS A 214 -5.38 -15.88 -8.74
CA HIS A 214 -4.36 -16.82 -8.23
C HIS A 214 -3.03 -16.12 -7.94
N PHE A 215 -2.75 -15.03 -8.64
CA PHE A 215 -1.52 -14.27 -8.47
C PHE A 215 -1.69 -13.17 -7.44
N ASN A 216 -2.91 -12.64 -7.29
CA ASN A 216 -3.28 -11.82 -6.13
C ASN A 216 -3.17 -12.61 -4.81
N PHE A 217 -3.41 -13.93 -4.80
CA PHE A 217 -3.14 -14.80 -3.65
C PHE A 217 -1.68 -14.76 -3.26
N LEU A 218 -0.79 -15.11 -4.21
CA LEU A 218 0.64 -15.22 -3.98
C LEU A 218 1.26 -13.84 -3.68
N HIS A 219 0.82 -12.80 -4.37
CA HIS A 219 1.16 -11.41 -4.08
C HIS A 219 0.84 -11.04 -2.62
N ARG A 220 -0.41 -11.26 -2.19
CA ARG A 220 -0.83 -10.99 -0.80
C ARG A 220 -0.10 -11.87 0.21
N PHE A 221 0.19 -13.12 -0.15
CA PHE A 221 0.96 -14.02 0.69
C PHE A 221 2.37 -13.50 0.91
N ILE A 222 3.05 -13.03 -0.14
CA ILE A 222 4.39 -12.44 -0.06
C ILE A 222 4.35 -11.11 0.73
N GLU A 223 3.39 -10.23 0.45
CA GLU A 223 3.22 -8.93 1.14
C GLU A 223 2.85 -9.05 2.62
N ARG A 224 2.35 -10.20 3.08
CA ARG A 224 2.00 -10.38 4.51
C ARG A 224 3.21 -10.71 5.37
N HIS A 225 4.25 -11.29 4.77
CA HIS A 225 5.39 -11.86 5.49
C HIS A 225 6.61 -10.96 5.28
N VAL A 226 6.52 -9.73 5.80
CA VAL A 226 7.49 -8.64 5.58
C VAL A 226 8.51 -8.54 6.71
N ASP A 227 8.25 -9.21 7.84
CA ASP A 227 8.83 -8.79 9.12
C ASP A 227 10.22 -9.38 9.41
N ASP A 228 10.60 -10.50 8.79
CA ASP A 228 11.87 -11.17 9.11
C ASP A 228 12.42 -12.13 8.03
N ARG A 229 13.74 -12.36 8.10
CA ARG A 229 14.50 -13.23 7.17
C ARG A 229 14.04 -14.69 7.22
N GLU A 230 13.54 -15.18 8.35
CA GLU A 230 13.01 -16.55 8.44
C GLU A 230 11.63 -16.64 7.78
N SER A 231 10.76 -15.65 7.95
CA SER A 231 9.51 -15.54 7.17
C SER A 231 9.77 -15.50 5.66
N HIS A 232 10.79 -14.76 5.21
CA HIS A 232 11.17 -14.75 3.80
C HIS A 232 11.57 -16.15 3.28
N LYS A 233 12.30 -16.94 4.09
CA LYS A 233 12.63 -18.33 3.75
C LYS A 233 11.40 -19.25 3.76
N LYS A 234 10.49 -19.09 4.74
CA LYS A 234 9.23 -19.84 4.79
C LYS A 234 8.38 -19.57 3.55
N VAL A 235 8.28 -18.32 3.12
CA VAL A 235 7.59 -17.93 1.88
C VAL A 235 8.23 -18.63 0.68
N LEU A 236 9.56 -18.62 0.58
CA LEU A 236 10.25 -19.32 -0.50
C LEU A 236 9.97 -20.84 -0.50
N GLN A 237 10.04 -21.49 0.67
CA GLN A 237 9.76 -22.92 0.81
C GLN A 237 8.31 -23.25 0.41
N ALA A 238 7.35 -22.44 0.84
CA ALA A 238 5.96 -22.56 0.45
C ALA A 238 5.80 -22.41 -1.07
N LEU A 239 6.37 -21.36 -1.67
CA LEU A 239 6.30 -21.13 -3.13
C LEU A 239 6.90 -22.28 -3.95
N GLN A 240 8.01 -22.86 -3.49
CA GLN A 240 8.63 -24.03 -4.13
C GLN A 240 7.72 -25.27 -4.15
N GLN A 241 6.81 -25.39 -3.17
CA GLN A 241 5.89 -26.51 -3.07
C GLN A 241 4.52 -26.21 -3.69
N TRP A 242 4.08 -24.97 -3.63
CA TRP A 242 2.72 -24.57 -4.01
C TRP A 242 2.59 -24.20 -5.49
N CYS A 243 3.67 -23.73 -6.12
CA CYS A 243 3.65 -23.25 -7.49
C CYS A 243 4.38 -24.21 -8.43
N ASP A 244 3.65 -24.70 -9.45
CA ASP A 244 4.32 -25.31 -10.60
C ASP A 244 4.80 -24.18 -11.52
N ILE A 245 6.11 -24.04 -11.65
CA ILE A 245 6.74 -22.92 -12.35
C ILE A 245 6.29 -22.86 -13.81
N ALA A 246 5.83 -23.99 -14.36
CA ALA A 246 5.18 -24.13 -15.68
C ALA A 246 4.15 -23.04 -15.96
N ASP A 247 3.39 -22.62 -14.95
CA ASP A 247 2.22 -21.75 -15.10
C ASP A 247 2.54 -20.24 -14.95
N LEU A 248 3.80 -19.87 -14.70
CA LEU A 248 4.22 -18.46 -14.66
C LEU A 248 4.27 -17.88 -16.07
N HIS A 249 3.19 -17.19 -16.45
CA HIS A 249 3.14 -16.33 -17.62
C HIS A 249 3.76 -14.95 -17.36
N HIS A 250 4.07 -14.24 -18.44
CA HIS A 250 4.73 -12.93 -18.44
C HIS A 250 4.10 -11.86 -17.51
N PRO A 251 2.81 -11.48 -17.63
CA PRO A 251 2.21 -10.46 -16.76
C PRO A 251 2.03 -10.93 -15.31
N THR A 252 2.04 -12.24 -15.09
CA THR A 252 1.97 -12.85 -13.77
C THR A 252 3.29 -12.72 -13.02
N ALA A 253 4.40 -12.90 -13.73
CA ALA A 253 5.73 -12.81 -13.15
C ALA A 253 5.99 -11.40 -12.59
N GLY A 254 5.59 -10.35 -13.32
CA GLY A 254 5.67 -8.96 -12.85
C GLY A 254 5.00 -8.75 -11.51
N ILE A 255 3.72 -9.15 -11.37
CA ILE A 255 2.96 -8.96 -10.12
C ILE A 255 3.67 -9.61 -8.93
N LEU A 256 4.21 -10.82 -9.10
CA LEU A 256 4.91 -11.51 -8.01
C LEU A 256 6.24 -10.87 -7.67
N LEU A 257 7.00 -10.45 -8.68
CA LEU A 257 8.25 -9.74 -8.46
C LEU A 257 8.00 -8.39 -7.79
N GLU A 258 6.94 -7.68 -8.17
CA GLU A 258 6.51 -6.44 -7.53
C GLU A 258 6.14 -6.69 -6.06
N ALA A 259 5.42 -7.77 -5.75
CA ALA A 259 5.11 -8.16 -4.38
C ALA A 259 6.38 -8.37 -3.55
N CYS A 260 7.35 -9.10 -4.11
CA CYS A 260 8.64 -9.34 -3.46
C CYS A 260 9.44 -8.03 -3.27
N ALA A 261 9.38 -7.12 -4.25
CA ALA A 261 10.05 -5.83 -4.14
C ALA A 261 9.43 -4.96 -3.03
N LYS A 262 8.10 -5.02 -2.81
CA LYS A 262 7.44 -4.31 -1.69
C LYS A 262 7.90 -4.80 -0.34
N SER A 263 7.95 -6.12 -0.20
CA SER A 263 8.25 -6.78 1.07
C SER A 263 9.75 -6.85 1.33
N CYS A 264 10.58 -6.28 0.44
CA CYS A 264 12.03 -6.40 0.48
C CYS A 264 12.50 -7.87 0.54
N ASN A 265 11.69 -8.80 -0.02
CA ASN A 265 12.02 -10.22 -0.05
C ASN A 265 12.90 -10.55 -1.26
N TRP A 266 14.15 -10.08 -1.19
CA TRP A 266 15.15 -10.25 -2.25
C TRP A 266 15.52 -11.72 -2.49
N ILE A 267 15.35 -12.58 -1.48
CA ILE A 267 15.64 -14.03 -1.58
C ILE A 267 14.65 -14.68 -2.55
N THR A 268 13.35 -14.48 -2.31
CA THR A 268 12.29 -15.00 -3.19
C THR A 268 12.34 -14.34 -4.56
N LEU A 269 12.62 -13.05 -4.63
CA LEU A 269 12.76 -12.32 -5.89
C LEU A 269 13.89 -12.90 -6.74
N THR A 270 15.07 -13.16 -6.15
CA THR A 270 16.20 -13.79 -6.86
C THR A 270 15.82 -15.16 -7.39
N TRP A 271 15.16 -15.97 -6.57
CA TRP A 271 14.70 -17.30 -6.98
C TRP A 271 13.72 -17.24 -8.15
N LEU A 272 12.80 -16.27 -8.16
CA LEU A 272 11.90 -16.05 -9.30
C LEU A 272 12.66 -15.61 -10.55
N LEU A 273 13.58 -14.65 -10.44
CA LEU A 273 14.37 -14.16 -11.57
C LEU A 273 15.25 -15.24 -12.22
N ASP A 274 15.90 -16.09 -11.41
CA ASP A 274 16.70 -17.20 -11.94
C ASP A 274 15.86 -18.14 -12.80
N ARG A 275 14.61 -18.41 -12.39
CA ARG A 275 13.67 -19.27 -13.12
C ARG A 275 13.12 -18.63 -14.38
N LEU A 276 12.85 -17.32 -14.36
CA LEU A 276 12.42 -16.57 -15.53
C LEU A 276 13.54 -16.51 -16.58
N ARG A 277 14.79 -16.36 -16.12
CA ARG A 277 15.99 -16.41 -16.95
C ARG A 277 16.15 -17.76 -17.65
N ASP A 278 16.00 -18.87 -16.93
CA ASP A 278 16.06 -20.23 -17.50
C ASP A 278 15.06 -20.41 -18.66
N ARG A 279 13.91 -19.74 -18.56
CA ARG A 279 12.83 -19.79 -19.56
C ARG A 279 12.90 -18.72 -20.63
N LYS A 280 13.88 -17.80 -20.55
CA LYS A 280 14.04 -16.66 -21.45
C LYS A 280 12.78 -15.78 -21.55
N VAL A 281 12.08 -15.60 -20.43
CA VAL A 281 10.94 -14.68 -20.34
C VAL A 281 11.48 -13.27 -20.04
N SER A 282 11.24 -12.32 -20.93
CA SER A 282 11.58 -10.89 -20.73
C SER A 282 10.54 -10.22 -19.85
N LEU A 283 10.88 -9.29 -18.95
CA LEU A 283 9.95 -8.60 -18.03
C LEU A 283 9.32 -7.32 -18.60
N ASP A 284 9.03 -7.30 -19.90
CA ASP A 284 8.39 -6.16 -20.58
C ASP A 284 6.86 -6.09 -20.35
N ASP A 285 6.42 -6.29 -19.11
CA ASP A 285 5.00 -6.33 -18.72
C ASP A 285 4.44 -4.99 -18.26
N GLY A 286 5.28 -3.94 -18.29
CA GLY A 286 4.95 -2.63 -17.76
C GLY A 286 4.86 -2.60 -16.22
N SER A 287 5.31 -3.64 -15.52
CA SER A 287 5.33 -3.65 -14.05
C SER A 287 6.35 -2.67 -13.49
N ALA A 288 5.97 -2.03 -12.39
CA ALA A 288 6.82 -1.07 -11.68
C ALA A 288 7.86 -1.73 -10.76
N VAL A 289 8.20 -3.01 -11.01
CA VAL A 289 9.11 -3.79 -10.17
C VAL A 289 10.46 -3.10 -9.98
N LEU A 290 10.99 -2.49 -11.04
CA LEU A 290 12.27 -1.80 -10.99
C LEU A 290 12.16 -0.53 -10.12
N ALA A 291 11.16 0.32 -10.37
CA ALA A 291 10.94 1.52 -9.56
C ALA A 291 10.77 1.19 -8.06
N ARG A 292 10.01 0.13 -7.76
CA ARG A 292 9.82 -0.36 -6.40
C ARG A 292 11.11 -0.88 -5.76
N ALA A 293 11.90 -1.67 -6.50
CA ALA A 293 13.17 -2.19 -6.02
C ALA A 293 14.17 -1.07 -5.70
N VAL A 294 14.24 -0.03 -6.54
CA VAL A 294 15.09 1.14 -6.30
C VAL A 294 14.61 1.94 -5.09
N TRP A 295 13.29 2.17 -4.95
CA TRP A 295 12.71 2.86 -3.79
C TRP A 295 12.99 2.12 -2.47
N SER A 296 12.89 0.79 -2.47
CA SER A 296 13.15 -0.07 -1.31
C SER A 296 14.63 -0.34 -1.03
N HIS A 297 15.56 0.31 -1.73
CA HIS A 297 17.01 0.09 -1.62
C HIS A 297 17.42 -1.38 -1.83
N ALA A 298 16.90 -2.01 -2.89
CA ALA A 298 17.37 -3.32 -3.29
C ALA A 298 18.90 -3.29 -3.52
N PRO A 299 19.62 -4.35 -3.15
CA PRO A 299 21.05 -4.42 -3.43
C PRO A 299 21.31 -4.39 -4.94
N ASP A 300 22.47 -3.85 -5.34
CA ASP A 300 22.80 -3.57 -6.75
C ASP A 300 22.74 -4.81 -7.64
N ASP A 301 23.01 -5.99 -7.07
CA ASP A 301 22.91 -7.27 -7.77
C ASP A 301 21.46 -7.60 -8.19
N ILE A 302 20.48 -7.27 -7.36
CA ILE A 302 19.06 -7.41 -7.67
C ILE A 302 18.63 -6.43 -8.76
N ILE A 303 19.07 -5.17 -8.64
CA ILE A 303 18.77 -4.14 -9.65
C ILE A 303 19.34 -4.59 -11.01
N GLN A 304 20.59 -5.06 -11.04
CA GLN A 304 21.21 -5.56 -12.26
C GLN A 304 20.45 -6.76 -12.83
N ARG A 305 20.04 -7.73 -11.99
CA ARG A 305 19.26 -8.89 -12.44
C ARG A 305 17.90 -8.51 -13.02
N LEU A 306 17.23 -7.48 -12.49
CA LEU A 306 15.97 -6.97 -13.02
C LEU A 306 16.17 -6.30 -14.39
N LEU A 307 17.23 -5.49 -14.53
CA LEU A 307 17.58 -4.86 -15.81
C LEU A 307 17.97 -5.92 -16.87
N ASP A 308 18.76 -6.93 -16.49
CA ASP A 308 19.14 -8.04 -17.38
C ASP A 308 17.92 -8.88 -17.81
N ALA A 309 16.90 -8.96 -16.96
CA ALA A 309 15.64 -9.63 -17.26
C ALA A 309 14.69 -8.80 -18.13
N GLY A 310 15.07 -7.56 -18.48
CA GLY A 310 14.28 -6.67 -19.33
C GLY A 310 13.11 -6.02 -18.60
N ALA A 311 13.26 -5.72 -17.30
CA ALA A 311 12.26 -4.96 -16.55
C ALA A 311 12.06 -3.57 -17.19
N CYS A 312 10.80 -3.13 -17.27
CA CYS A 312 10.47 -1.83 -17.85
C CYS A 312 11.11 -0.69 -17.06
N VAL A 313 11.97 0.09 -17.74
CA VAL A 313 12.73 1.20 -17.15
C VAL A 313 11.85 2.40 -16.77
N ASP A 314 10.78 2.62 -17.52
CA ASP A 314 9.88 3.77 -17.36
C ASP A 314 8.58 3.42 -16.62
N ALA A 315 8.43 2.18 -16.15
CA ALA A 315 7.27 1.80 -15.36
C ALA A 315 7.25 2.58 -14.05
N ALA A 316 6.13 3.29 -13.84
CA ALA A 316 5.92 4.15 -12.71
C ALA A 316 5.22 3.40 -11.55
N GLY A 317 5.67 3.64 -10.32
CA GLY A 317 5.09 3.06 -9.12
C GLY A 317 3.70 3.61 -8.76
N ASP A 318 3.22 3.23 -7.57
CA ASP A 318 1.93 3.68 -7.02
C ASP A 318 1.85 5.19 -6.78
N ASP A 319 2.96 5.90 -6.72
CA ASP A 319 3.06 7.36 -6.62
C ASP A 319 3.28 8.02 -7.99
N GLY A 320 3.40 7.25 -9.06
CA GLY A 320 3.78 7.72 -10.39
C GLY A 320 5.29 7.93 -10.56
N ALA A 321 6.11 7.61 -9.54
CA ALA A 321 7.55 7.79 -9.62
C ALA A 321 8.21 6.65 -10.41
N THR A 322 9.14 6.98 -11.30
CA THR A 322 9.92 6.02 -12.09
C THR A 322 11.22 5.65 -11.37
N ALA A 323 11.90 4.59 -11.85
CA ALA A 323 13.22 4.20 -11.32
C ALA A 323 14.25 5.32 -11.42
N VAL A 324 14.17 6.16 -12.46
CA VAL A 324 15.00 7.37 -12.63
C VAL A 324 14.78 8.36 -11.49
N MET A 325 13.53 8.68 -11.16
CA MET A 325 13.21 9.61 -10.07
C MET A 325 13.72 9.10 -8.73
N GLN A 326 13.54 7.80 -8.46
CA GLN A 326 14.03 7.17 -7.24
C GLN A 326 15.57 7.18 -7.18
N ALA A 327 16.27 6.90 -8.29
CA ALA A 327 17.73 7.01 -8.34
C ALA A 327 18.22 8.45 -8.06
N CYS A 328 17.48 9.46 -8.52
CA CYS A 328 17.77 10.87 -8.25
C CYS A 328 17.59 11.23 -6.77
N SER A 329 16.55 10.73 -6.11
CA SER A 329 16.31 10.93 -4.67
C SER A 329 17.47 10.42 -3.80
N TRP A 330 18.14 9.35 -4.24
CA TRP A 330 19.26 8.74 -3.53
C TRP A 330 20.64 9.21 -3.99
N ALA A 331 20.72 10.23 -4.85
CA ALA A 331 21.98 10.69 -5.45
C ALA A 331 22.78 9.57 -6.17
N ASN A 332 22.12 8.51 -6.65
CA ASN A 332 22.78 7.36 -7.27
C ASN A 332 23.05 7.61 -8.77
N LEU A 333 24.13 8.35 -9.05
CA LEU A 333 24.53 8.72 -10.41
C LEU A 333 24.90 7.50 -11.29
N ALA A 334 25.45 6.44 -10.69
CA ALA A 334 25.83 5.23 -11.43
C ALA A 334 24.58 4.54 -12.02
N LEU A 335 23.57 4.33 -11.17
CA LEU A 335 22.28 3.77 -11.59
C LEU A 335 21.58 4.69 -12.58
N LEU A 336 21.55 6.00 -12.33
CA LEU A 336 20.94 6.96 -13.26
C LEU A 336 21.54 6.88 -14.66
N LYS A 337 22.87 6.85 -14.79
CA LYS A 337 23.56 6.70 -16.07
C LYS A 337 23.21 5.39 -16.77
N GLN A 338 23.10 4.31 -16.02
CA GLN A 338 22.69 3.02 -16.55
C GLN A 338 21.24 3.06 -17.08
N LEU A 339 20.31 3.62 -16.32
CA LEU A 339 18.90 3.76 -16.73
C LEU A 339 18.77 4.63 -18.00
N VAL A 340 19.48 5.77 -18.05
CA VAL A 340 19.51 6.63 -19.25
C VAL A 340 20.14 5.90 -20.45
N GLY A 341 21.20 5.13 -20.23
CA GLY A 341 21.81 4.29 -21.28
C GLY A 341 20.88 3.21 -21.82
N LEU A 342 19.87 2.80 -21.04
CA LEU A 342 18.79 1.89 -21.45
C LEU A 342 17.58 2.61 -22.05
N GLY A 343 17.62 3.94 -22.18
CA GLY A 343 16.58 4.74 -22.81
C GLY A 343 15.49 5.26 -21.88
N ALA A 344 15.73 5.29 -20.56
CA ALA A 344 14.74 5.78 -19.61
C ALA A 344 14.39 7.27 -19.83
N ASP A 345 13.12 7.61 -19.67
CA ASP A 345 12.58 8.96 -19.82
C ASP A 345 12.92 9.85 -18.60
N LEU A 346 13.76 10.85 -18.83
CA LEU A 346 14.14 11.85 -17.83
C LEU A 346 13.07 12.94 -17.62
N HIS A 347 12.12 13.08 -18.54
CA HIS A 347 11.08 14.10 -18.53
C HIS A 347 9.75 13.63 -17.94
N ALA A 348 9.69 12.36 -17.51
CA ALA A 348 8.55 11.80 -16.80
C ALA A 348 8.19 12.67 -15.58
N ARG A 349 6.91 12.62 -15.20
CA ARG A 349 6.36 13.29 -14.03
C ARG A 349 5.59 12.32 -13.16
N ASP A 350 5.81 12.41 -11.85
CA ASP A 350 5.06 11.61 -10.89
C ASP A 350 3.63 12.16 -10.71
N ARG A 351 2.86 11.56 -9.78
CA ARG A 351 1.52 12.06 -9.48
C ARG A 351 1.54 13.45 -8.89
N GLU A 352 2.59 13.86 -8.18
CA GLU A 352 2.78 15.21 -7.66
C GLU A 352 3.36 16.18 -8.70
N ARG A 353 3.47 15.77 -9.97
CA ARG A 353 4.06 16.53 -11.08
C ARG A 353 5.55 16.82 -10.91
N SER A 354 6.20 16.19 -9.96
CA SER A 354 7.64 16.24 -9.72
C SER A 354 8.39 15.54 -10.85
N THR A 355 9.48 16.15 -11.31
CA THR A 355 10.42 15.59 -12.31
C THR A 355 11.64 14.98 -11.63
N ALA A 356 12.48 14.26 -12.37
CA ALA A 356 13.78 13.76 -11.88
C ALA A 356 14.64 14.85 -11.22
N LEU A 357 14.60 16.09 -11.73
CA LEU A 357 15.31 17.22 -11.14
C LEU A 357 14.73 17.66 -9.79
N HIS A 358 13.40 17.64 -9.62
CA HIS A 358 12.77 17.92 -8.32
C HIS A 358 13.23 16.90 -7.26
N TYR A 359 13.25 15.60 -7.60
CA TYR A 359 13.75 14.55 -6.69
C TYR A 359 15.24 14.73 -6.35
N ALA A 360 16.07 15.06 -7.34
CA ALA A 360 17.50 15.33 -7.13
C ALA A 360 17.72 16.52 -6.18
N CYS A 361 16.95 17.60 -6.34
CA CYS A 361 17.05 18.81 -5.54
C CYS A 361 16.42 18.70 -4.14
N GLY A 362 15.41 17.84 -3.99
CA GLY A 362 14.71 17.58 -2.72
C GLY A 362 15.44 16.62 -1.78
N ALA A 363 16.46 15.90 -2.27
CA ALA A 363 17.21 14.95 -1.46
C ALA A 363 17.95 15.65 -0.30
N TYR A 364 17.76 15.14 0.92
CA TYR A 364 18.47 15.62 2.10
C TYR A 364 19.82 14.93 2.23
N THR A 365 20.89 15.72 2.28
CA THR A 365 22.25 15.23 2.47
C THR A 365 22.68 15.38 3.90
N ARG A 366 23.27 14.34 4.49
CA ARG A 366 23.75 14.32 5.88
C ARG A 366 25.26 14.53 5.95
N THR A 367 25.97 14.29 4.85
CA THR A 367 27.42 14.43 4.75
C THR A 367 27.84 15.28 3.57
N SER A 368 29.04 15.88 3.63
CA SER A 368 29.61 16.65 2.52
C SER A 368 29.88 15.79 1.27
N HIS A 369 30.09 14.48 1.45
CA HIS A 369 30.26 13.55 0.34
C HIS A 369 28.95 13.32 -0.41
N GLU A 370 27.84 13.14 0.29
CA GLU A 370 26.50 13.02 -0.32
C GLU A 370 26.11 14.31 -1.05
N ALA A 371 26.45 15.49 -0.49
CA ALA A 371 26.24 16.78 -1.15
C ALA A 371 27.02 16.88 -2.48
N ALA A 372 28.27 16.42 -2.51
CA ALA A 372 29.05 16.39 -3.74
C ALA A 372 28.44 15.45 -4.80
N LEU A 373 27.98 14.26 -4.40
CA LEU A 373 27.31 13.32 -5.31
C LEU A 373 26.00 13.88 -5.86
N GLN A 374 25.21 14.56 -5.01
CA GLN A 374 23.99 15.26 -5.41
C GLN A 374 24.30 16.36 -6.44
N ALA A 375 25.33 17.18 -6.20
CA ALA A 375 25.76 18.21 -7.14
C ALA A 375 26.21 17.63 -8.49
N GLU A 376 26.98 16.54 -8.49
CA GLU A 376 27.36 15.83 -9.71
C GLU A 376 26.14 15.27 -10.46
N LEU A 377 25.15 14.75 -9.73
CA LEU A 377 23.91 14.23 -10.31
C LEU A 377 23.06 15.34 -10.94
N VAL A 378 22.87 16.47 -10.24
CA VAL A 378 22.14 17.64 -10.78
C VAL A 378 22.84 18.19 -12.01
N GLN A 379 24.17 18.33 -12.01
CA GLN A 379 24.92 18.73 -13.20
C GLN A 379 24.70 17.77 -14.37
N TYR A 380 24.69 16.46 -14.11
CA TYR A 380 24.40 15.47 -15.14
C TYR A 380 22.98 15.64 -15.72
N LEU A 381 21.95 15.82 -14.89
CA LEU A 381 20.58 16.04 -15.36
C LEU A 381 20.44 17.31 -16.20
N LEU A 382 21.07 18.43 -15.78
CA LEU A 382 21.07 19.67 -16.54
C LEU A 382 21.76 19.50 -17.89
N HIS A 383 22.89 18.79 -17.94
CA HIS A 383 23.57 18.46 -19.21
C HIS A 383 22.75 17.55 -20.14
N GLN A 384 21.84 16.73 -19.61
CA GLN A 384 20.90 15.95 -20.41
C GLN A 384 19.72 16.78 -20.95
N GLY A 385 19.63 18.07 -20.59
CA GLY A 385 18.59 18.99 -21.07
C GLY A 385 17.26 18.85 -20.33
N VAL A 386 17.26 18.35 -19.09
CA VAL A 386 16.06 18.33 -18.24
C VAL A 386 15.59 19.75 -17.97
N ASP A 387 14.30 20.04 -18.18
CA ASP A 387 13.75 21.38 -17.99
C ASP A 387 13.65 21.74 -16.50
N TYR A 388 14.41 22.75 -16.09
CA TYR A 388 14.40 23.31 -14.75
C TYR A 388 13.24 24.28 -14.48
N ARG A 389 12.44 24.62 -15.50
CA ARG A 389 11.25 25.49 -15.40
C ARG A 389 9.98 24.75 -15.00
N GLU A 390 10.05 23.43 -14.94
CA GLU A 390 8.94 22.61 -14.51
C GLU A 390 8.56 22.90 -13.06
N TYR A 391 7.29 22.69 -12.77
CA TYR A 391 6.70 22.96 -11.47
C TYR A 391 5.90 21.75 -11.00
N ASP A 392 6.07 21.43 -9.73
CA ASP A 392 5.31 20.38 -9.07
C ASP A 392 3.84 20.82 -8.79
N LYS A 393 3.09 20.00 -8.05
CA LYS A 393 1.71 20.30 -7.64
C LYS A 393 1.60 21.47 -6.68
N MET A 394 2.64 21.75 -5.90
CA MET A 394 2.71 22.89 -4.99
C MET A 394 3.15 24.16 -5.73
N GLY A 395 3.46 24.06 -7.03
CA GLY A 395 3.91 25.17 -7.85
C GLY A 395 5.38 25.53 -7.62
N GLU A 396 6.16 24.61 -7.04
CA GLU A 396 7.58 24.80 -6.74
C GLU A 396 8.43 24.39 -7.93
N THR A 397 9.40 25.23 -8.27
CA THR A 397 10.48 24.89 -9.21
C THR A 397 11.62 24.16 -8.49
N ALA A 398 12.55 23.58 -9.25
CA ALA A 398 13.77 23.00 -8.67
C ALA A 398 14.56 24.01 -7.81
N LEU A 399 14.60 25.29 -8.21
CA LEU A 399 15.28 26.34 -7.45
C LEU A 399 14.56 26.65 -6.13
N ASP A 400 13.23 26.62 -6.12
CA ASP A 400 12.42 26.81 -4.91
C ASP A 400 12.70 25.72 -3.87
N ILE A 401 12.76 24.46 -4.31
CA ILE A 401 13.08 23.31 -3.44
C ILE A 401 14.49 23.47 -2.85
N VAL A 402 15.47 23.85 -3.68
CA VAL A 402 16.84 24.06 -3.20
C VAL A 402 16.93 25.23 -2.22
N ALA A 403 16.20 26.31 -2.47
CA ALA A 403 16.15 27.47 -1.59
C ALA A 403 15.52 27.14 -0.22
N SER A 404 14.50 26.27 -0.20
CA SER A 404 13.87 25.77 1.04
C SER A 404 14.81 24.88 1.84
N ASN A 405 15.61 24.06 1.17
CA ASN A 405 16.64 23.23 1.80
C ASN A 405 17.90 24.02 2.20
N GLY A 406 18.04 25.27 1.74
CA GLY A 406 19.20 26.12 1.99
C GLY A 406 20.49 25.65 1.31
N ASN A 407 20.40 24.79 0.29
CA ASN A 407 21.57 24.23 -0.38
C ASN A 407 22.14 25.20 -1.43
N VAL A 408 23.03 26.09 -0.99
CA VAL A 408 23.61 27.18 -1.80
C VAL A 408 24.34 26.65 -3.04
N GLU A 409 25.02 25.50 -2.94
CA GLU A 409 25.78 24.94 -4.06
C GLU A 409 24.86 24.54 -5.22
N LEU A 410 23.76 23.83 -4.93
CA LEU A 410 22.78 23.48 -5.95
C LEU A 410 22.08 24.72 -6.54
N ALA A 411 21.83 25.75 -5.72
CA ALA A 411 21.21 26.98 -6.21
C ALA A 411 22.11 27.70 -7.19
N ILE A 412 23.42 27.74 -6.91
CA ILE A 412 24.41 28.25 -7.85
C ILE A 412 24.33 27.47 -9.16
N LEU A 413 24.33 26.13 -9.13
CA LEU A 413 24.26 25.31 -10.35
C LEU A 413 23.03 25.60 -11.20
N LEU A 414 21.85 25.68 -10.58
CA LEU A 414 20.60 25.98 -11.28
C LEU A 414 20.59 27.40 -11.86
N LEU A 415 21.01 28.40 -11.09
CA LEU A 415 21.10 29.79 -11.56
C LEU A 415 22.12 29.96 -12.69
N ASP A 416 23.24 29.24 -12.62
CA ASP A 416 24.28 29.25 -13.66
C ASP A 416 23.85 28.57 -14.97
N ASP A 417 22.81 27.72 -14.92
CA ASP A 417 22.14 27.11 -16.08
C ASP A 417 20.96 27.97 -16.59
N GLY A 418 20.64 29.06 -15.89
CA GLY A 418 19.63 30.02 -16.29
C GLY A 418 18.25 29.80 -15.67
N ALA A 419 18.17 29.15 -14.50
CA ALA A 419 16.98 29.14 -13.68
C ALA A 419 16.54 30.58 -13.33
N ASP A 420 15.25 30.85 -13.45
CA ASP A 420 14.70 32.16 -13.11
C ASP A 420 14.56 32.27 -11.58
N PRO A 421 15.28 33.19 -10.90
CA PRO A 421 15.14 33.39 -9.46
C PRO A 421 13.74 33.85 -9.02
N ASN A 422 12.91 34.27 -9.98
CA ASN A 422 11.54 34.73 -9.77
C ASN A 422 10.51 33.82 -10.48
N GLY A 423 10.92 32.60 -10.86
CA GLY A 423 10.06 31.62 -11.51
C GLY A 423 8.92 31.19 -10.59
N LEU A 424 7.75 31.81 -10.74
CA LEU A 424 6.56 31.53 -9.97
C LEU A 424 5.46 31.00 -10.88
N LEU A 425 4.77 29.95 -10.44
CA LEU A 425 3.58 29.48 -11.15
C LEU A 425 2.39 30.41 -10.86
N PRO A 426 1.76 31.03 -11.88
CA PRO A 426 0.61 31.91 -11.67
C PRO A 426 -0.57 31.18 -11.00
N GLY A 427 -1.11 31.74 -9.91
CA GLY A 427 -2.31 31.25 -9.23
C GLY A 427 -2.08 30.13 -8.19
N ILE A 428 -0.87 29.59 -8.10
CA ILE A 428 -0.50 28.52 -7.14
C ILE A 428 0.80 28.88 -6.39
N GLY A 429 1.76 29.55 -7.03
CA GLY A 429 3.02 29.95 -6.38
C GLY A 429 2.83 31.10 -5.40
N TYR A 430 2.57 30.78 -4.13
CA TYR A 430 2.39 31.78 -3.06
C TYR A 430 3.73 32.20 -2.40
N CYS A 431 4.82 31.51 -2.71
CA CYS A 431 6.14 31.71 -2.11
C CYS A 431 7.23 31.63 -3.18
N SER A 432 8.14 32.59 -3.19
CA SER A 432 9.34 32.61 -4.03
C SER A 432 10.50 31.86 -3.38
N ALA A 433 11.55 31.58 -4.15
CA ALA A 433 12.82 31.08 -3.62
C ALA A 433 13.37 32.00 -2.51
N LEU A 434 13.23 33.33 -2.65
CA LEU A 434 13.66 34.28 -1.64
C LEU A 434 12.82 34.17 -0.35
N ASP A 435 11.51 34.02 -0.47
CA ASP A 435 10.61 33.86 0.67
C ASP A 435 10.94 32.60 1.47
N ARG A 436 11.20 31.48 0.79
CA ARG A 436 11.58 30.22 1.42
C ARG A 436 12.93 30.30 2.12
N ALA A 437 13.94 30.85 1.44
CA ALA A 437 15.27 31.03 2.02
C ALA A 437 15.24 31.94 3.27
N ALA A 438 14.43 33.00 3.21
CA ALA A 438 14.23 33.92 4.32
C ALA A 438 13.49 33.26 5.50
N GLY A 439 12.44 32.49 5.22
CA GLY A 439 11.68 31.75 6.23
C GLY A 439 12.47 30.64 6.93
N GLN A 440 13.43 30.02 6.23
CA GLN A 440 14.29 28.96 6.78
C GLN A 440 15.57 29.47 7.44
N GLY A 441 15.87 30.76 7.36
CA GLY A 441 17.04 31.30 8.03
C GLY A 441 18.36 31.11 7.30
N SER A 442 18.33 30.75 6.01
CA SER A 442 19.56 30.54 5.23
C SER A 442 20.15 31.87 4.75
N LEU A 443 21.00 32.47 5.58
CA LEU A 443 21.61 33.78 5.32
C LEU A 443 22.37 33.81 3.98
N ASP A 444 23.16 32.78 3.68
CA ASP A 444 23.96 32.73 2.46
C ASP A 444 23.11 32.51 1.20
N MET A 445 22.02 31.75 1.31
CA MET A 445 21.05 31.61 0.23
C MET A 445 20.33 32.94 -0.05
N VAL A 446 19.91 33.67 1.00
CA VAL A 446 19.29 34.99 0.83
C VAL A 446 20.27 35.97 0.17
N LYS A 447 21.54 36.00 0.58
CA LYS A 447 22.56 36.82 -0.08
C LYS A 447 22.71 36.47 -1.56
N LEU A 448 22.77 35.18 -1.89
CA LEU A 448 22.87 34.70 -3.27
C LEU A 448 21.67 35.17 -4.10
N LEU A 449 20.45 34.95 -3.60
CA LEU A 449 19.20 35.28 -4.28
C LEU A 449 19.03 36.79 -4.49
N LEU A 450 19.34 37.62 -3.48
CA LEU A 450 19.32 39.07 -3.61
C LEU A 450 20.33 39.57 -4.67
N ASN A 451 21.52 38.97 -4.72
CA ASN A 451 22.54 39.33 -5.71
C ASN A 451 22.13 39.03 -7.16
N VAL A 452 21.32 37.99 -7.38
CA VAL A 452 20.76 37.67 -8.70
C VAL A 452 19.44 38.39 -8.99
N GLY A 453 18.99 39.28 -8.08
CA GLY A 453 17.80 40.10 -8.26
C GLY A 453 16.49 39.38 -7.96
N ALA A 454 16.51 38.35 -7.11
CA ALA A 454 15.30 37.69 -6.63
C ALA A 454 14.41 38.67 -5.83
N VAL A 455 13.10 38.50 -5.96
CA VAL A 455 12.08 39.27 -5.24
C VAL A 455 11.09 38.33 -4.55
N SER A 456 10.36 38.86 -3.57
CA SER A 456 9.27 38.19 -2.88
C SER A 456 8.10 37.90 -3.83
N ALA A 457 7.40 36.79 -3.61
CA ALA A 457 6.13 36.50 -4.28
C ALA A 457 5.00 37.38 -3.73
N GLU A 458 4.97 37.57 -2.40
CA GLU A 458 4.04 38.49 -1.74
C GLU A 458 4.63 39.91 -1.77
N GLN A 459 4.12 40.74 -2.67
CA GLN A 459 4.53 42.14 -2.80
C GLN A 459 3.35 43.01 -2.38
N GLU A 460 3.54 43.79 -1.31
CA GLU A 460 2.53 44.77 -0.86
C GLU A 460 2.99 46.18 -1.20
N ARG A 461 3.98 46.70 -0.47
CA ARG A 461 4.56 48.03 -0.65
C ARG A 461 5.96 47.96 -1.26
N SER A 462 6.69 46.90 -0.94
CA SER A 462 8.04 46.61 -1.43
C SER A 462 8.09 45.22 -2.07
N ALA A 463 9.01 45.07 -3.03
CA ALA A 463 9.34 43.79 -3.65
C ALA A 463 9.90 42.75 -2.66
N PHE A 464 10.12 43.11 -1.38
CA PHE A 464 10.72 42.25 -0.37
C PHE A 464 9.83 42.04 0.88
N ASP A 465 8.60 42.58 0.91
CA ASP A 465 7.75 42.54 2.12
C ASP A 465 7.41 41.12 2.58
N GLY A 466 7.08 40.23 1.64
CA GLY A 466 6.84 38.81 1.94
C GLY A 466 8.07 38.15 2.54
N ALA A 467 9.24 38.30 1.91
CA ALA A 467 10.48 37.72 2.43
C ALA A 467 10.82 38.21 3.84
N ILE A 468 10.60 39.50 4.14
CA ILE A 468 10.74 40.06 5.50
C ILE A 468 9.74 39.41 6.46
N ARG A 469 8.48 39.24 6.06
CA ARG A 469 7.44 38.59 6.87
C ARG A 469 7.80 37.14 7.18
N TRP A 470 8.31 36.40 6.20
CA TRP A 470 8.77 35.02 6.37
C TRP A 470 9.99 34.94 7.31
N ALA A 471 10.99 35.81 7.14
CA ALA A 471 12.12 35.89 8.07
C ALA A 471 11.69 36.23 9.50
N LEU A 472 10.72 37.14 9.68
CA LEU A 472 10.18 37.47 11.01
C LEU A 472 9.43 36.30 11.64
N ARG A 473 8.65 35.53 10.87
CA ARG A 473 7.99 34.31 11.34
C ARG A 473 9.01 33.26 11.81
N GLY A 474 10.12 33.14 11.10
CA GLY A 474 11.25 32.28 11.49
C GLY A 474 12.16 32.87 12.58
N GLN A 475 11.89 34.09 13.07
CA GLN A 475 12.73 34.83 14.04
C GLN A 475 14.17 35.10 13.54
N HIS A 476 14.37 35.19 12.23
CA HIS A 476 15.66 35.43 11.59
C HIS A 476 15.95 36.94 11.44
N HIS A 477 16.20 37.62 12.56
CA HIS A 477 16.39 39.07 12.60
C HIS A 477 17.56 39.57 11.74
N GLU A 478 18.65 38.80 11.63
CA GLU A 478 19.80 39.16 10.78
C GLU A 478 19.41 39.22 9.30
N ILE A 479 18.58 38.29 8.84
CA ILE A 479 18.07 38.27 7.46
C ILE A 479 17.15 39.46 7.21
N VAL A 480 16.33 39.84 8.19
CA VAL A 480 15.48 41.04 8.07
C VAL A 480 16.32 42.29 7.86
N SER A 481 17.38 42.47 8.67
CA SER A 481 18.29 43.60 8.52
C SER A 481 19.01 43.59 7.16
N LEU A 482 19.45 42.41 6.70
CA LEU A 482 20.09 42.25 5.40
C LEU A 482 19.15 42.65 4.24
N ILE A 483 17.91 42.16 4.25
CA ILE A 483 16.92 42.46 3.20
C ILE A 483 16.56 43.94 3.21
N GLN A 484 16.36 44.55 4.39
CA GLN A 484 16.08 45.98 4.53
C GLN A 484 17.22 46.86 4.02
N GLN A 485 18.47 46.50 4.33
CA GLN A 485 19.64 47.18 3.80
C GLN A 485 19.70 47.09 2.28
N HIS A 486 19.45 45.90 1.72
CA HIS A 486 19.45 45.70 0.27
C HIS A 486 18.33 46.49 -0.43
N ALA A 487 17.12 46.51 0.15
CA ALA A 487 15.98 47.28 -0.37
C ALA A 487 16.26 48.78 -0.41
N GLY A 488 16.82 49.34 0.68
CA GLY A 488 17.17 50.77 0.76
C GLY A 488 18.26 51.19 -0.24
N LEU A 489 19.16 50.28 -0.62
CA LEU A 489 20.17 50.54 -1.66
C LEU A 489 19.57 50.60 -3.08
N ARG A 490 18.49 49.85 -3.34
CA ARG A 490 17.82 49.80 -4.66
C ARG A 490 16.97 51.04 -4.94
N GLU A 491 16.39 51.64 -3.91
CA GLU A 491 15.59 52.86 -4.04
C GLU A 491 16.45 54.10 -4.35
N MET A 492 17.77 54.03 -4.14
CA MET A 492 18.69 55.15 -4.34
C MET A 492 19.35 55.21 -5.73
N ASP A 493 19.37 54.13 -6.53
CA ASP A 493 19.99 54.14 -7.87
C ASP A 493 19.40 53.08 -8.84
N ASN A 494 19.28 53.44 -10.13
CA ASN A 494 19.10 52.50 -11.25
C ASN A 494 20.25 51.47 -11.24
N PHE A 495 19.98 50.26 -10.74
CA PHE A 495 20.99 49.28 -10.32
C PHE A 495 21.72 48.62 -11.50
N GLU A 496 23.03 48.85 -11.64
CA GLU A 496 23.94 47.90 -12.30
C GLU A 496 24.28 46.74 -11.34
N PRO A 497 24.38 45.48 -11.82
CA PRO A 497 24.72 44.33 -10.98
C PRO A 497 26.05 44.55 -10.25
N TRP A 498 26.02 44.38 -8.92
CA TRP A 498 27.14 44.59 -7.99
C TRP A 498 28.52 44.11 -8.52
N ARG A 499 29.27 45.02 -9.17
CA ARG A 499 30.72 44.90 -9.37
C ARG A 499 31.43 45.86 -8.41
N ARG A 500 31.86 45.28 -7.28
CA ARG A 500 32.92 45.71 -6.34
C ARG A 500 33.34 47.19 -6.35
N SER A 501 33.01 47.87 -5.26
CA SER A 501 34.01 48.42 -4.33
C SER A 501 33.55 47.94 -2.94
N SER A 502 34.33 47.38 -2.03
CA SER A 502 35.74 47.53 -1.68
C SER A 502 36.13 46.34 -0.77
N GLY A 503 37.42 46.01 -0.74
CA GLY A 503 38.13 45.67 0.51
C GLY A 503 37.90 44.35 1.27
N GLU A 504 36.79 43.62 1.14
CA GLU A 504 36.57 42.42 1.96
C GLU A 504 36.69 41.12 1.16
N LYS A 505 37.64 40.29 1.61
CA LYS A 505 37.83 38.90 1.18
C LYS A 505 36.54 38.14 1.52
N ASP A 506 35.81 37.70 0.49
CA ASP A 506 35.18 36.35 0.44
C ASP A 506 34.43 36.09 -0.88
N TRP A 507 33.98 37.10 -1.63
CA TRP A 507 33.27 36.85 -2.91
C TRP A 507 34.17 36.66 -4.14
N THR A 508 35.48 36.56 -3.95
CA THR A 508 36.36 36.06 -5.02
C THR A 508 36.09 34.58 -5.30
N GLU A 509 35.48 33.88 -4.33
CA GLU A 509 35.17 32.46 -4.46
C GLU A 509 34.11 32.13 -5.51
N ILE A 510 33.05 32.93 -5.70
CA ILE A 510 32.06 32.69 -6.79
C ILE A 510 32.69 32.88 -8.19
N VAL A 511 33.56 33.88 -8.35
CA VAL A 511 34.32 34.06 -9.61
C VAL A 511 35.32 32.93 -9.80
N THR A 512 35.94 32.46 -8.71
CA THR A 512 36.74 31.23 -8.75
C THR A 512 35.86 29.99 -8.95
N TYR A 513 34.57 30.01 -8.64
CA TYR A 513 33.63 28.91 -8.86
C TYR A 513 33.28 28.78 -10.34
N LYS A 514 33.14 29.88 -11.10
CA LYS A 514 33.08 29.82 -12.58
C LYS A 514 34.38 29.31 -13.21
N GLN A 515 35.53 29.61 -12.61
CA GLN A 515 36.83 29.05 -13.03
C GLN A 515 36.99 27.58 -12.61
N ARG A 516 36.51 27.19 -11.43
CA ARG A 516 36.43 25.80 -10.97
C ARG A 516 35.42 25.03 -11.81
N ARG A 517 34.28 25.60 -12.22
CA ARG A 517 33.33 25.02 -13.18
C ARG A 517 34.02 24.70 -14.48
N LYS A 518 34.79 25.63 -15.06
CA LYS A 518 35.61 25.33 -16.26
C LYS A 518 36.64 24.22 -16.02
N GLN A 519 37.29 24.18 -14.86
CA GLN A 519 38.27 23.14 -14.52
C GLN A 519 37.64 21.78 -14.22
N VAL A 520 36.48 21.75 -13.56
CA VAL A 520 35.69 20.56 -13.23
C VAL A 520 35.02 20.04 -14.48
N GLU A 521 34.50 20.90 -15.35
CA GLU A 521 33.95 20.54 -16.66
C GLU A 521 35.05 19.99 -17.59
N GLN A 522 36.24 20.60 -17.58
CA GLN A 522 37.41 20.04 -18.27
C GLN A 522 37.85 18.70 -17.67
N ALA A 523 37.87 18.57 -16.33
CA ALA A 523 38.20 17.31 -15.66
C ALA A 523 37.13 16.23 -15.87
N TYR A 524 35.87 16.61 -15.98
CA TYR A 524 34.72 15.74 -16.23
C TYR A 524 34.76 15.24 -17.67
N ARG A 525 34.98 16.12 -18.66
CA ARG A 525 35.22 15.74 -20.06
C ARG A 525 36.42 14.80 -20.20
N HIS A 526 37.49 15.07 -19.45
CA HIS A 526 38.69 14.24 -19.46
C HIS A 526 38.51 12.88 -18.74
N ARG A 527 37.64 12.79 -17.72
CA ARG A 527 37.32 11.53 -17.02
C ARG A 527 36.26 10.68 -17.72
N THR A 528 35.34 11.29 -18.45
CA THR A 528 34.20 10.60 -19.09
C THR A 528 34.42 10.26 -20.55
N GLY A 529 35.52 10.72 -21.18
CA GLY A 529 35.85 10.40 -22.57
C GLY A 529 34.91 11.01 -23.61
N LEU A 530 33.99 11.89 -23.18
CA LEU A 530 33.11 12.68 -24.04
C LEU A 530 33.92 13.88 -24.55
N ALA A 531 34.51 13.70 -25.75
CA ALA A 531 35.20 14.75 -26.50
C ALA A 531 34.21 15.69 -27.20
#